data_AF-A0A8J7E7B2-F1
#
_entry.id   AF-A0A8J7E7B2-F1
#
_cell.length_a   1.000
_cell.length_b   1.000
_cell.length_c   1.000
_cell.angle_alpha   90.00
_cell.angle_beta   90.00
_cell.angle_gamma   90.00
#
_symmetry.space_group_name_H-M   'P 1'
#
loop_
_entity.id
_entity.type
_entity.pdbx_description
1 polymer ?
#
loop_
_entity_poly.entity_id
_entity_poly.type
_entity_poly.pdbx_seq_one_letter_code
_entity_poly.pdbx_strand_id
1 'polypeptide(L)'
;MVQFVSKQEATQSLKLSGTTLRRYRVQGLLIEGVHWVRVNSRCIRYNLELIKDWLHNRHDPAAHQRAIEIYQASLLSNQRKIPKRSGHR
;
A
#
# COMPACT_ATOMS: atom_id res chain seq x y z
N MET A 1 7.25 5.29 -7.12
CA MET A 1 5.97 6.02 -7.03
C MET A 1 4.93 4.96 -6.74
N VAL A 2 4.24 5.01 -5.60
CA VAL A 2 3.31 3.93 -5.24
C VAL A 2 2.16 3.92 -6.25
N GLN A 3 2.02 2.82 -7.00
CA GLN A 3 1.03 2.70 -8.05
C GLN A 3 -0.15 1.86 -7.57
N PHE A 4 -1.34 2.47 -7.58
CA PHE A 4 -2.60 1.80 -7.33
C PHE A 4 -3.13 1.15 -8.61
N VAL A 5 -3.12 -0.18 -8.65
CA VAL A 5 -3.49 -0.96 -9.83
C VAL A 5 -4.89 -1.56 -9.70
N SER A 6 -5.48 -1.92 -10.84
CA SER A 6 -6.75 -2.63 -10.91
C SER A 6 -6.63 -4.06 -10.35
N LYS A 7 -7.78 -4.72 -10.14
CA LYS A 7 -7.82 -6.14 -9.75
C LYS A 7 -7.10 -7.02 -10.78
N GLN A 8 -7.28 -6.77 -12.07
CA GLN A 8 -6.69 -7.60 -13.13
C GLN A 8 -5.16 -7.51 -13.12
N GLU A 9 -4.63 -6.29 -13.07
CA GLU A 9 -3.18 -6.05 -12.96
C GLU A 9 -2.61 -6.67 -11.69
N ALA A 10 -3.26 -6.49 -10.53
CA ALA A 10 -2.84 -7.10 -9.28
C ALA A 10 -2.77 -8.63 -9.37
N THR A 11 -3.78 -9.28 -9.96
CA THR A 11 -3.78 -10.74 -10.13
C THR A 11 -2.65 -11.22 -11.05
N GLN A 12 -2.38 -10.48 -12.13
CA GLN A 12 -1.30 -10.82 -13.07
C GLN A 12 0.08 -10.65 -12.45
N SER A 13 0.29 -9.58 -11.69
CA SER A 13 1.58 -9.26 -11.07
C SER A 13 1.88 -10.09 -9.82
N LEU A 14 0.87 -10.43 -9.01
CA LEU A 14 1.04 -11.19 -7.77
C LEU A 14 0.92 -12.70 -7.98
N LYS A 15 0.49 -13.14 -9.16
CA LYS A 15 0.14 -14.55 -9.45
C LYS A 15 -0.88 -15.11 -8.45
N LEU A 16 -1.77 -14.24 -7.95
CA LEU A 16 -2.88 -14.60 -7.08
C LEU A 16 -4.19 -14.49 -7.84
N SER A 17 -5.15 -15.37 -7.54
CA SER A 17 -6.49 -15.24 -8.09
C SER A 17 -7.22 -14.04 -7.48
N GLY A 18 -8.19 -13.51 -8.24
CA GLY A 18 -9.05 -12.43 -7.76
C GLY A 18 -9.89 -12.81 -6.55
N THR A 19 -10.20 -14.10 -6.39
CA THR A 19 -10.88 -14.67 -5.21
C THR A 19 -9.95 -14.67 -3.99
N THR A 20 -8.67 -15.02 -4.13
CA THR A 20 -7.69 -14.96 -3.05
C THR A 20 -7.49 -13.52 -2.56
N LEU A 21 -7.35 -12.56 -3.46
CA LEU A 21 -7.26 -11.14 -3.09
C LEU A 21 -8.51 -10.66 -2.34
N ARG A 22 -9.71 -11.06 -2.79
CA ARG A 22 -10.95 -10.76 -2.06
C ARG A 22 -10.94 -11.39 -0.66
N ARG A 23 -10.51 -12.65 -0.54
CA ARG A 23 -10.44 -13.36 0.75
C ARG A 23 -9.53 -12.62 1.73
N TYR A 24 -8.33 -12.23 1.30
CA TYR A 24 -7.39 -11.49 2.17
C TYR A 24 -7.94 -10.14 2.63
N ARG A 25 -8.69 -9.42 1.78
CA ARG A 25 -9.38 -8.19 2.20
C ARG A 25 -10.48 -8.45 3.23
N VAL A 26 -11.36 -9.43 2.96
CA VAL A 26 -12.49 -9.76 3.85
C VAL A 26 -12.02 -10.29 5.21
N GLN A 27 -10.89 -11.02 5.23
CA GLN A 27 -10.29 -11.52 6.47
C GLN A 27 -9.52 -10.44 7.26
N GLY A 28 -9.40 -9.22 6.76
CA GLY A 28 -8.64 -8.14 7.41
C GLY A 28 -7.12 -8.29 7.30
N LEU A 29 -6.62 -9.23 6.50
CA LEU A 29 -5.18 -9.42 6.26
C LEU A 29 -4.58 -8.28 5.43
N LEU A 30 -5.39 -7.69 4.54
CA LEU A 30 -5.03 -6.50 3.77
C LEU A 30 -5.85 -5.30 4.24
N ILE A 31 -5.15 -4.32 4.82
CA ILE A 31 -5.70 -3.11 5.42
C ILE A 31 -6.17 -2.11 4.34
N GLU A 32 -7.40 -1.60 4.47
CA GLU A 32 -7.93 -0.51 3.63
C GLU A 32 -7.17 0.81 3.88
N GLY A 33 -6.91 1.58 2.83
CA GLY A 33 -6.06 2.78 2.89
C GLY A 33 -4.57 2.51 2.77
N VAL A 34 -4.14 1.27 2.97
CA VAL A 34 -2.71 0.86 2.92
C VAL A 34 -2.47 -0.09 1.75
N HIS A 35 -3.09 -1.26 1.79
CA HIS A 35 -2.93 -2.32 0.77
C HIS A 35 -3.91 -2.16 -0.38
N TRP A 36 -5.07 -1.60 -0.12
CA TRP A 36 -6.10 -1.37 -1.12
C TRP A 36 -6.93 -0.16 -0.74
N VAL A 37 -7.55 0.46 -1.73
CA VAL A 37 -8.41 1.62 -1.54
C VAL A 37 -9.71 1.43 -2.31
N ARG A 38 -10.80 1.90 -1.73
CA ARG A 38 -12.08 2.04 -2.41
C ARG A 38 -12.15 3.43 -3.04
N VAL A 39 -12.14 3.48 -4.37
CA VAL A 39 -12.31 4.74 -5.12
C VAL A 39 -13.79 5.14 -5.17
N ASN A 40 -14.67 4.15 -5.28
CA ASN A 40 -16.13 4.31 -5.17
C ASN A 40 -16.77 2.96 -4.80
N SER A 41 -18.10 2.87 -4.72
CA SER A 41 -18.81 1.65 -4.34
C SER A 41 -18.48 0.42 -5.20
N ARG A 42 -18.02 0.62 -6.45
CA ARG A 42 -17.73 -0.43 -7.43
C ARG A 42 -16.24 -0.59 -7.77
N CYS A 43 -15.40 0.40 -7.46
CA CYS A 43 -14.01 0.44 -7.88
C CYS A 43 -13.06 0.31 -6.69
N ILE A 44 -12.26 -0.76 -6.69
CA ILE A 44 -11.20 -1.02 -5.72
C ILE A 44 -9.87 -1.03 -6.47
N ARG A 45 -8.86 -0.38 -5.89
CA ARG A 45 -7.47 -0.42 -6.37
C ARG A 45 -6.56 -1.04 -5.32
N TYR A 46 -5.45 -1.61 -5.76
CA TYR A 46 -4.50 -2.34 -4.92
C TYR A 46 -3.13 -1.67 -4.96
N ASN A 47 -2.50 -1.52 -3.81
CA ASN A 47 -1.11 -1.13 -3.66
C ASN A 47 -0.23 -2.37 -3.87
N LEU A 48 0.34 -2.49 -5.07
CA LEU A 48 1.06 -3.69 -5.46
C LEU A 48 2.32 -3.91 -4.62
N GLU A 49 3.04 -2.84 -4.30
CA GLU A 49 4.31 -2.90 -3.57
C GLU A 49 4.11 -3.43 -2.15
N LEU A 50 3.15 -2.86 -1.41
CA LEU A 50 2.89 -3.32 -0.04
C LEU A 50 2.28 -4.71 0.03
N ILE A 51 1.44 -5.10 -0.94
CA ILE A 51 0.92 -6.48 -0.97
C ILE A 51 2.05 -7.47 -1.27
N LYS A 52 2.99 -7.13 -2.16
CA LYS A 52 4.18 -7.96 -2.39
C LYS A 52 5.03 -8.07 -1.13
N ASP A 53 5.30 -6.96 -0.45
CA ASP A 53 6.05 -6.97 0.80
C ASP A 53 5.37 -7.85 1.85
N TRP A 54 4.06 -7.68 2.04
CA TRP A 54 3.26 -8.51 2.94
C TRP A 54 3.35 -10.01 2.62
N LEU A 55 3.37 -10.39 1.33
CA LEU A 55 3.53 -11.78 0.92
C LEU A 55 4.90 -12.36 1.30
N HIS A 56 5.98 -11.58 1.17
CA HIS A 56 7.32 -12.01 1.55
C HIS A 56 7.50 -12.06 3.08
N ASN A 57 6.99 -11.04 3.78
CA ASN A 57 7.12 -10.87 5.22
C ASN A 57 5.92 -11.44 5.99
N ARG A 58 5.19 -12.39 5.41
CA ARG A 58 3.96 -12.92 6.03
C ARG A 58 4.19 -13.56 7.41
N HIS A 59 5.40 -14.04 7.63
CA HIS A 59 5.85 -14.63 8.90
C HIS A 59 6.54 -13.62 9.83
N ASP A 60 6.79 -12.40 9.37
CA ASP A 60 7.37 -11.29 10.15
C ASP A 60 6.48 -10.04 10.05
N PRO A 61 5.42 -9.97 10.87
CA PRO A 61 4.53 -8.82 10.90
C PRO A 61 5.25 -7.51 11.27
N ALA A 62 6.35 -7.57 12.03
CA ALA A 62 7.10 -6.39 12.43
C ALA A 62 7.89 -5.80 11.24
N ALA A 63 8.48 -6.64 10.40
CA ALA A 63 9.09 -6.18 9.14
C ALA A 63 8.07 -5.53 8.22
N HIS A 64 6.90 -6.16 8.09
CA HIS A 64 5.83 -5.59 7.27
C HIS A 64 5.30 -4.26 7.83
N GLN A 65 5.18 -4.14 9.15
CA GLN A 65 4.77 -2.89 9.80
C GLN A 65 5.74 -1.74 9.49
N ARG A 66 7.06 -2.00 9.48
CA ARG A 66 8.06 -0.99 9.06
C ARG A 66 7.86 -0.55 7.61
N ALA A 67 7.55 -1.48 6.71
CA ALA A 67 7.26 -1.13 5.31
C ALA A 67 6.03 -0.21 5.18
N ILE A 68 4.99 -0.44 6.00
CA ILE A 68 3.81 0.44 6.06
C ILE A 68 4.20 1.85 6.54
N GLU A 69 5.01 1.96 7.59
CA GLU A 69 5.45 3.25 8.14
C GLU A 69 6.26 4.05 7.11
N ILE A 70 7.19 3.38 6.40
CA ILE A 70 7.95 3.99 5.31
C ILE A 70 7.02 4.48 4.21
N TYR A 71 6.06 3.66 3.80
CA TYR A 71 5.06 4.05 2.81
C TYR A 71 4.29 5.29 3.26
N GLN A 72 3.78 5.30 4.49
CA GLN A 72 3.02 6.43 5.03
C GLN A 72 3.87 7.70 5.13
N ALA A 73 5.15 7.60 5.54
CA ALA A 73 6.07 8.72 5.59
C ALA A 73 6.40 9.29 4.19
N SER A 74 6.35 8.46 3.14
CA SER A 74 6.59 8.89 1.76
C SER A 74 5.43 9.67 1.14
N LEU A 75 4.23 9.58 1.71
CA LEU A 75 3.04 10.27 1.21
C LEU A 75 3.23 11.79 1.25
N LEU A 76 2.80 12.48 0.19
CA LEU A 76 2.89 13.94 0.07
C LEU A 76 2.29 14.68 1.28
N SER A 77 1.23 14.13 1.88
CA SER A 77 0.59 14.67 3.08
C SER A 77 1.51 14.67 4.31
N ASN A 78 2.46 13.75 4.36
CA ASN A 78 3.35 13.51 5.50
C ASN A 78 4.79 13.97 5.23
N GLN A 79 5.07 14.50 4.03
CA GLN A 79 6.38 15.09 3.74
C GLN A 79 6.55 16.33 4.61
N ARG A 80 7.49 16.26 5.57
CA ARG A 80 7.86 17.40 6.42
C ARG A 80 8.21 18.57 5.53
N LYS A 81 7.53 19.71 5.72
CA LYS A 81 7.92 20.96 5.06
C LYS A 81 9.37 21.23 5.41
N ILE A 82 10.26 21.18 4.42
CA ILE A 82 11.64 21.63 4.57
C ILE A 82 11.54 23.08 5.04
N PRO A 83 12.02 23.44 6.25
CA PRO A 83 12.05 24.83 6.64
C PRO A 83 12.94 25.53 5.64
N LYS A 84 12.38 26.49 4.89
CA LYS A 84 13.19 27.39 4.08
C LYS A 84 14.17 28.04 5.07
N ARG A 85 15.46 27.67 5.00
CA ARG A 85 16.51 28.53 5.56
C ARG A 85 16.37 29.84 4.81
N SER A 86 15.69 30.80 5.44
CA SER A 86 15.76 32.20 5.06
C SER A 86 17.22 32.59 5.27
N GLY A 87 18.02 32.47 4.21
CA GLY A 87 19.30 33.12 4.11
C GLY A 87 19.05 34.61 4.20
N HIS A 88 19.13 35.13 5.40
CA HIS A 88 19.21 36.55 5.67
C HIS A 88 20.68 36.87 5.88
N ARG A 89 21.15 37.84 5.09
CA ARG A 89 22.48 38.46 5.04
C ARG A 89 23.47 37.81 4.10
#